data_AF-A0A7V2HK00-F1
#
_entry.id   AF-A0A7V2HK00-F1
#
_cell.length_a   1.000
_cell.length_b   1.000
_cell.length_c   1.000
_cell.angle_alpha   90.00
_cell.angle_beta   90.00
_cell.angle_gamma   90.00
#
_symmetry.space_group_name_H-M   'P 1'
#
loop_
_entity.id
_entity.type
_entity.pdbx_description
1 polymer ?
#
loop_
_entity_poly.entity_id
_entity_poly.type
_entity_poly.pdbx_seq_one_letter_code
_entity_poly.pdbx_strand_id
1 'polypeptide(L)'
;MTRTSVVYAKIVTVLIVIPALMPGHRDGADPAHTGAPGDETCAKATCHVGAQNPTRGTGVEIDFPDGFTYRPGVKQRWTIRVTGAETSAYGFQVTARLASNERTGQAGGFNAVDGTTQVICLDGRVKTATANCRADAPVEFGTHTAPGRQNRFVMEWTPPATDAGEVIVYVAGNAANFNNEPTGDRIFLNSFRLAPGGSPPARPEIRTQNPVLQAFDNRPLLSGGTWLQIYGTNLSPVTREWAGSDFTGATAPTSLNGVSVKINGRNAFIRYISPTQINAQAPTDDSVGPVEVEVSNAGGSSRITMTKAKVTPALLEHEAFVAGGRKFVVALHQDAVQTFVGRADLVPGVRLRPARPGEVITLYAVGCGAPGGEVISGLRTITAPVEVTFGSTVATAAGFFAPGAVGLCQFNVTVPNIADGDSPVELRIDGVATGQNLFTTVQR
;
A
#
# COMPACT_ATOMS: atom_id res chain seq x y z
N MET A 1 101.59 35.62 -8.37
CA MET A 1 102.24 34.31 -8.24
C MET A 1 101.27 33.36 -7.53
N THR A 2 100.84 32.32 -8.26
CA THR A 2 100.47 30.94 -7.83
C THR A 2 99.88 30.62 -6.44
N ARG A 3 98.64 30.03 -6.48
CA ARG A 3 98.11 28.77 -5.83
C ARG A 3 98.19 28.63 -4.28
N THR A 4 97.23 28.08 -3.51
CA THR A 4 96.26 26.95 -3.72
C THR A 4 95.23 26.80 -2.56
N SER A 5 94.01 26.35 -2.90
CA SER A 5 93.01 25.43 -2.23
C SER A 5 92.57 25.54 -0.74
N VAL A 6 91.28 25.80 -0.38
CA VAL A 6 90.05 24.94 -0.16
C VAL A 6 90.06 24.15 1.18
N VAL A 7 89.09 24.26 2.11
CA VAL A 7 87.81 23.49 2.23
C VAL A 7 86.84 24.10 3.31
N TYR A 8 85.57 24.28 2.90
CA TYR A 8 84.26 24.19 3.57
C TYR A 8 84.04 24.34 5.10
N ALA A 9 83.07 25.18 5.47
CA ALA A 9 81.86 24.77 6.20
C ALA A 9 80.73 25.82 6.04
N LYS A 10 79.52 25.34 5.75
CA LYS A 10 78.35 26.11 5.30
C LYS A 10 77.60 26.80 6.44
N ILE A 11 77.15 28.02 6.14
CA ILE A 11 76.15 28.82 6.85
C ILE A 11 74.77 28.16 6.72
N VAL A 12 74.05 28.00 7.83
CA VAL A 12 72.58 27.92 7.82
C VAL A 12 72.06 28.83 8.93
N THR A 13 71.44 29.93 8.50
CA THR A 13 70.75 30.93 9.32
C THR A 13 69.40 30.36 9.74
N VAL A 14 69.18 30.27 11.05
CA VAL A 14 67.90 29.95 11.67
C VAL A 14 66.98 31.17 11.53
N LEU A 15 65.97 31.09 10.67
CA LEU A 15 64.80 31.97 10.73
C LEU A 15 63.65 31.16 11.35
N ILE A 16 63.32 31.54 12.58
CA ILE A 16 62.26 31.01 13.41
C ILE A 16 60.91 31.30 12.71
N VAL A 17 60.28 30.25 12.19
CA VAL A 17 58.84 30.26 11.89
C VAL A 17 58.15 29.80 13.16
N ILE A 18 57.46 30.73 13.81
CA ILE A 18 56.50 30.44 14.88
C ILE A 18 55.41 29.58 14.25
N PRO A 19 55.16 28.32 14.69
CA PRO A 19 53.94 27.65 14.34
C PRO A 19 52.81 28.43 15.02
N ALA A 20 51.91 29.00 14.22
CA ALA A 20 50.65 29.50 14.73
C ALA A 20 49.95 28.35 15.46
N LEU A 21 49.94 28.40 16.79
CA LEU A 21 49.10 27.57 17.64
C LEU A 21 47.64 27.93 17.32
N MET A 22 47.07 27.24 16.34
CA MET A 22 45.64 27.24 16.09
C MET A 22 45.03 25.96 16.71
N PRO A 23 43.89 26.06 17.40
CA PRO A 23 43.31 24.94 18.12
C PRO A 23 42.79 23.87 17.16
N GLY A 24 43.46 22.71 17.12
CA GLY A 24 42.86 21.49 16.59
C GLY A 24 41.69 21.08 17.48
N HIS A 25 40.47 21.13 16.95
CA HIS A 25 39.30 20.71 17.70
C HIS A 25 39.31 19.19 17.81
N ARG A 26 39.44 18.71 19.05
CA ARG A 26 39.33 17.29 19.39
C ARG A 26 37.89 16.82 19.28
N ASP A 27 36.94 17.73 19.48
CA ASP A 27 35.50 17.52 19.26
C ASP A 27 35.20 17.72 17.76
N GLY A 28 34.25 16.99 17.18
CA GLY A 28 34.14 16.78 15.72
C GLY A 28 34.28 18.01 14.81
N ALA A 29 34.66 17.77 13.55
CA ALA A 29 35.07 18.82 12.60
C ALA A 29 34.11 20.01 12.50
N ASP A 30 34.68 21.21 12.30
CA ASP A 30 33.96 22.43 11.91
C ASP A 30 32.95 22.14 10.79
N PRO A 31 31.81 22.84 10.75
CA PRO A 31 30.81 22.61 9.71
C PRO A 31 31.41 22.76 8.30
N ALA A 32 30.76 22.15 7.31
CA ALA A 32 31.12 22.22 5.90
C ALA A 32 32.45 21.54 5.50
N HIS A 33 32.70 20.32 5.99
CA HIS A 33 33.82 19.47 5.58
C HIS A 33 33.38 18.11 4.99
N THR A 34 32.18 18.04 4.41
CA THR A 34 31.62 16.81 3.84
C THR A 34 32.02 16.57 2.37
N GLY A 35 32.63 17.56 1.71
CA GLY A 35 32.91 17.54 0.28
C GLY A 35 31.68 17.75 -0.62
N ALA A 36 30.53 18.15 -0.07
CA ALA A 36 29.39 18.66 -0.83
C ALA A 36 29.78 19.94 -1.63
N PRO A 37 29.06 20.29 -2.70
CA PRO A 37 29.30 21.55 -3.40
C PRO A 37 29.23 22.76 -2.45
N GLY A 38 30.33 23.52 -2.35
CA GLY A 38 30.45 24.65 -1.43
C GLY A 38 31.02 24.32 -0.05
N ASP A 39 31.19 23.04 0.28
CA ASP A 39 31.94 22.57 1.44
C ASP A 39 33.42 22.41 1.11
N GLU A 40 34.26 22.50 2.14
CA GLU A 40 35.65 22.05 2.11
C GLU A 40 35.75 20.52 2.29
N THR A 41 36.99 20.04 2.40
CA THR A 41 37.28 18.66 2.83
C THR A 41 38.29 18.70 3.96
N CYS A 42 38.29 17.66 4.80
CA CYS A 42 39.31 17.48 5.84
C CYS A 42 40.74 17.27 5.27
N ALA A 43 40.86 16.97 3.98
CA ALA A 43 42.12 16.70 3.30
C ALA A 43 42.83 18.00 2.84
N LYS A 44 43.34 18.78 3.79
CA LYS A 44 44.07 20.04 3.54
C LYS A 44 45.42 20.08 4.25
N ALA A 45 46.30 20.98 3.77
CA ALA A 45 47.70 21.10 4.20
C ALA A 45 47.91 21.18 5.72
N THR A 46 46.89 21.64 6.46
CA THR A 46 46.93 21.86 7.91
C THR A 46 46.06 20.91 8.73
N CYS A 47 45.37 19.94 8.11
CA CYS A 47 44.48 19.01 8.83
C CYS A 47 44.86 17.56 8.59
N HIS A 48 44.62 17.02 7.38
CA HIS A 48 44.95 15.63 7.05
C HIS A 48 45.58 15.55 5.66
N VAL A 49 46.90 15.33 5.61
CA VAL A 49 47.70 15.39 4.39
C VAL A 49 48.15 13.99 3.95
N GLY A 50 48.21 13.79 2.62
CA GLY A 50 48.71 12.55 2.03
C GLY A 50 48.23 12.39 0.59
N ALA A 51 49.02 11.73 -0.25
CA ALA A 51 48.75 11.59 -1.69
C ALA A 51 47.43 10.87 -2.03
N GLN A 52 46.82 10.18 -1.06
CA GLN A 52 45.58 9.43 -1.23
C GLN A 52 44.39 10.07 -0.49
N ASN A 53 44.55 11.29 0.03
CA ASN A 53 43.48 12.04 0.68
C ASN A 53 42.97 13.18 -0.23
N PRO A 54 41.65 13.34 -0.41
CA PRO A 54 40.60 12.41 0.02
C PRO A 54 40.47 11.22 -0.95
N THR A 55 40.18 10.04 -0.42
CA THR A 55 39.70 8.90 -1.21
C THR A 55 38.20 9.06 -1.45
N ARG A 56 37.72 8.86 -2.68
CA ARG A 56 36.30 9.05 -3.04
C ARG A 56 35.60 7.72 -3.34
N GLY A 57 34.35 7.60 -2.91
CA GLY A 57 33.43 6.51 -3.24
C GLY A 57 33.50 5.28 -2.33
N THR A 58 34.54 5.14 -1.51
CA THR A 58 34.74 3.99 -0.59
C THR A 58 35.36 4.46 0.74
N GLY A 59 35.32 3.60 1.77
CA GLY A 59 35.92 3.86 3.08
C GLY A 59 35.02 4.60 4.08
N VAL A 60 33.85 5.08 3.64
CA VAL A 60 32.73 5.50 4.49
C VAL A 60 31.40 5.10 3.84
N GLU A 61 30.52 4.52 4.63
CA GLU A 61 29.24 3.93 4.22
C GLU A 61 28.11 4.42 5.13
N ILE A 62 26.89 4.48 4.59
CA ILE A 62 25.68 4.74 5.34
C ILE A 62 24.70 3.60 5.08
N ASP A 63 24.22 2.99 6.16
CA ASP A 63 23.11 2.04 6.13
C ASP A 63 21.78 2.81 6.14
N PHE A 64 21.09 2.79 5.01
CA PHE A 64 19.77 3.41 4.83
C PHE A 64 18.68 2.34 5.05
N PRO A 65 17.83 2.45 6.08
CA PRO A 65 16.84 1.42 6.41
C PRO A 65 15.79 1.20 5.31
N ASP A 66 15.52 2.24 4.49
CA ASP A 66 14.59 2.19 3.36
C ASP A 66 15.32 2.12 2.00
N GLY A 67 16.58 1.70 1.99
CA GLY A 67 17.45 1.78 0.81
C GLY A 67 17.66 3.21 0.33
N PHE A 68 17.87 3.42 -0.97
CA PHE A 68 18.05 4.75 -1.56
C PHE A 68 16.73 5.50 -1.79
N THR A 69 15.80 5.41 -0.83
CA THR A 69 14.52 6.12 -0.86
C THR A 69 14.22 6.81 0.48
N TYR A 70 13.42 7.88 0.43
CA TYR A 70 12.89 8.54 1.63
C TYR A 70 11.40 8.79 1.52
N ARG A 71 10.68 8.79 2.65
CA ARG A 71 9.25 9.16 2.70
C ARG A 71 9.11 10.55 3.33
N PRO A 72 8.42 11.52 2.70
CA PRO A 72 8.31 12.86 3.27
C PRO A 72 7.88 12.87 4.74
N GLY A 73 8.65 13.56 5.59
CA GLY A 73 8.42 13.69 7.03
C GLY A 73 8.63 12.44 7.90
N VAL A 74 8.93 11.27 7.31
CA VAL A 74 9.12 10.02 8.08
C VAL A 74 10.57 9.88 8.50
N LYS A 75 10.81 9.90 9.81
CA LYS A 75 12.14 9.77 10.41
C LYS A 75 12.81 8.44 10.06
N GLN A 76 14.12 8.50 9.79
CA GLN A 76 14.99 7.35 9.57
C GLN A 76 16.16 7.37 10.56
N ARG A 77 16.62 6.19 10.96
CA ARG A 77 17.88 6.02 11.71
C ARG A 77 18.96 5.54 10.76
N TRP A 78 19.96 6.39 10.53
CA TRP A 78 21.09 6.08 9.67
C TRP A 78 22.25 5.59 10.52
N THR A 79 22.87 4.49 10.10
CA THR A 79 24.13 4.04 10.67
C THR A 79 25.26 4.41 9.72
N ILE A 80 26.14 5.31 10.14
CA ILE A 80 27.35 5.68 9.41
C ILE A 80 28.49 4.77 9.87
N ARG A 81 29.24 4.18 8.95
CA ARG A 81 30.42 3.35 9.25
C ARG A 81 31.64 3.83 8.46
N VAL A 82 32.75 4.02 9.15
CA VAL A 82 34.07 4.27 8.51
C VAL A 82 34.78 2.93 8.38
N THR A 83 35.06 2.51 7.15
CA THR A 83 35.51 1.14 6.81
C THR A 83 36.97 1.07 6.39
N GLY A 84 37.67 2.20 6.28
CA GLY A 84 39.11 2.25 6.01
C GLY A 84 39.95 1.56 7.10
N ALA A 85 40.95 0.77 6.69
CA ALA A 85 41.82 0.04 7.60
C ALA A 85 42.88 0.96 8.22
N GLU A 86 42.70 1.37 9.48
CA GLU A 86 43.68 1.73 10.53
C GLU A 86 42.96 1.80 11.90
N THR A 87 43.62 1.47 13.03
CA THR A 87 42.94 0.98 14.26
C THR A 87 42.87 1.95 15.45
N SER A 88 43.16 3.25 15.29
CA SER A 88 43.35 4.14 16.46
C SER A 88 42.17 5.09 16.77
N ALA A 89 41.65 5.85 15.80
CA ALA A 89 40.48 6.72 16.02
C ALA A 89 39.66 6.99 14.75
N TYR A 90 38.34 7.17 14.91
CA TYR A 90 37.44 7.45 13.80
C TYR A 90 36.58 8.68 14.07
N GLY A 91 36.18 9.34 12.99
CA GLY A 91 35.23 10.44 12.99
C GLY A 91 34.47 10.51 11.66
N PHE A 92 33.42 11.30 11.62
CA PHE A 92 32.65 11.56 10.40
C PHE A 92 32.03 12.95 10.44
N GLN A 93 31.62 13.42 9.26
CA GLN A 93 30.65 14.49 9.10
C GLN A 93 29.69 14.15 7.95
N VAL A 94 28.39 14.42 8.11
CA VAL A 94 27.35 14.14 7.10
C VAL A 94 26.43 15.34 6.92
N THR A 95 25.97 15.57 5.68
CA THR A 95 24.94 16.56 5.36
C THR A 95 23.99 15.99 4.30
N ALA A 96 22.76 16.50 4.25
CA ALA A 96 21.74 16.12 3.29
C ALA A 96 21.28 17.36 2.52
N ARG A 97 21.39 17.33 1.19
CA ARG A 97 21.13 18.46 0.31
C ARG A 97 20.02 18.15 -0.69
N LEU A 98 19.24 19.16 -1.06
CA LEU A 98 18.30 19.05 -2.18
C LEU A 98 19.10 18.96 -3.48
N ALA A 99 18.79 18.02 -4.36
CA ALA A 99 19.45 17.94 -5.68
C ALA A 99 19.23 19.21 -6.52
N SER A 100 18.14 19.94 -6.26
CA SER A 100 17.85 21.24 -6.89
C SER A 100 18.72 22.40 -6.38
N ASN A 101 19.39 22.24 -5.23
CA ASN A 101 20.31 23.21 -4.66
C ASN A 101 21.33 22.52 -3.74
N GLU A 102 22.36 21.93 -4.32
CA GLU A 102 23.38 21.17 -3.58
C GLU A 102 24.24 22.06 -2.66
N ARG A 103 24.28 23.39 -2.89
CA ARG A 103 25.14 24.32 -2.14
C ARG A 103 24.55 24.77 -0.82
N THR A 104 23.28 25.17 -0.81
CA THR A 104 22.61 25.72 0.40
C THR A 104 21.25 25.10 0.68
N GLY A 105 20.74 24.24 -0.21
CA GLY A 105 19.44 23.59 -0.04
C GLY A 105 19.51 22.48 0.98
N GLN A 106 19.23 22.78 2.25
CA GLN A 106 19.10 21.78 3.30
C GLN A 106 17.93 20.82 2.98
N ALA A 107 18.17 19.51 3.00
CA ALA A 107 17.15 18.48 2.81
C ALA A 107 16.81 17.78 4.13
N GLY A 108 15.73 18.22 4.75
CA GLY A 108 15.29 17.67 6.03
C GLY A 108 16.16 18.14 7.20
N GLY A 109 16.17 17.41 8.30
CA GLY A 109 16.93 17.76 9.50
C GLY A 109 17.51 16.55 10.22
N PHE A 110 18.68 16.74 10.83
CA PHE A 110 19.35 15.74 11.65
C PHE A 110 19.06 15.95 13.14
N ASN A 111 19.07 14.87 13.91
CA ASN A 111 19.15 14.87 15.36
C ASN A 111 20.16 13.81 15.83
N ALA A 112 20.87 14.12 16.91
CA ALA A 112 21.70 13.13 17.60
C ALA A 112 20.82 12.06 18.27
N VAL A 113 21.27 10.80 18.25
CA VAL A 113 20.55 9.69 18.89
C VAL A 113 21.13 9.35 20.27
N ASP A 114 22.41 9.65 20.48
CA ASP A 114 23.15 9.43 21.71
C ASP A 114 24.25 10.49 21.88
N GLY A 115 25.02 10.40 22.98
CA GLY A 115 26.10 11.35 23.28
C GLY A 115 27.36 11.22 22.41
N THR A 116 27.42 10.28 21.47
CA THR A 116 28.57 10.10 20.56
C THR A 116 28.46 10.95 19.29
N THR A 117 27.30 11.56 19.07
CA THR A 117 27.00 12.38 17.89
C THR A 117 26.36 13.71 18.27
N GLN A 118 26.49 14.69 17.39
CA GLN A 118 25.88 16.00 17.51
C GLN A 118 25.55 16.56 16.13
N VAL A 119 24.77 17.64 16.10
CA VAL A 119 24.48 18.38 14.87
C VAL A 119 25.02 19.80 15.02
N ILE A 120 25.83 20.23 14.06
CA ILE A 120 26.40 21.57 13.98
C ILE A 120 25.77 22.29 12.79
N CYS A 121 25.36 23.54 12.99
CA CYS A 121 24.83 24.39 11.93
C CYS A 121 25.97 25.04 11.13
N LEU A 122 25.69 25.53 9.93
CA LEU A 122 26.68 26.18 9.07
C LEU A 122 27.46 27.33 9.72
N ASP A 123 26.84 28.05 10.66
CA ASP A 123 27.50 29.14 11.40
C ASP A 123 28.14 28.70 12.72
N GLY A 124 28.38 27.40 12.88
CA GLY A 124 29.18 26.83 13.97
C GLY A 124 28.43 26.56 15.27
N ARG A 125 27.14 26.93 15.38
CA ARG A 125 26.38 26.60 16.60
C ARG A 125 26.00 25.12 16.63
N VAL A 126 26.00 24.54 17.82
CA VAL A 126 25.43 23.21 18.04
C VAL A 126 23.90 23.31 18.08
N LYS A 127 23.21 22.48 17.30
CA LYS A 127 21.76 22.33 17.33
C LYS A 127 21.37 21.51 18.56
N THR A 128 20.40 22.00 19.32
CA THR A 128 19.87 21.35 20.52
C THR A 128 18.34 21.23 20.41
N ALA A 129 17.72 20.54 21.38
CA ALA A 129 16.27 20.41 21.44
C ALA A 129 15.53 21.77 21.52
N THR A 130 16.19 22.83 22.01
CA THR A 130 15.61 24.16 22.19
C THR A 130 16.20 25.22 21.25
N ALA A 131 17.25 24.88 20.49
CA ALA A 131 17.93 25.80 19.58
C ALA A 131 18.21 25.12 18.23
N ASN A 132 17.44 25.51 17.21
CA ASN A 132 17.61 25.05 15.83
C ASN A 132 18.61 25.89 15.04
N CYS A 133 19.06 25.39 13.89
CA CYS A 133 19.81 26.17 12.91
C CYS A 133 18.98 27.34 12.38
N ARG A 134 19.62 28.47 12.09
CA ARG A 134 18.92 29.65 11.62
C ARG A 134 18.39 29.46 10.21
N ALA A 135 17.26 30.11 9.92
CA ALA A 135 16.65 30.05 8.60
C ALA A 135 17.52 30.65 7.48
N ASP A 136 18.39 31.61 7.79
CA ASP A 136 19.34 32.24 6.86
C ASP A 136 20.65 31.45 6.69
N ALA A 137 20.89 30.45 7.54
CA ALA A 137 22.00 29.50 7.45
C ALA A 137 21.49 28.07 7.76
N PRO A 138 20.58 27.51 6.92
CA PRO A 138 19.76 26.36 7.28
C PRO A 138 20.51 25.02 7.21
N VAL A 139 21.74 25.02 6.70
CA VAL A 139 22.50 23.81 6.44
C VAL A 139 22.97 23.17 7.74
N GLU A 140 22.70 21.88 7.88
CA GLU A 140 23.03 21.07 9.05
C GLU A 140 24.11 20.03 8.73
N PHE A 141 24.98 19.80 9.72
CA PHE A 141 26.06 18.82 9.67
C PHE A 141 25.97 17.89 10.88
N GLY A 142 25.66 16.61 10.64
CA GLY A 142 25.82 15.58 11.65
C GLY A 142 27.30 15.24 11.82
N THR A 143 27.81 15.18 13.04
CA THR A 143 29.22 14.87 13.32
C THR A 143 29.36 14.10 14.64
N HIS A 144 30.53 13.56 14.87
CA HIS A 144 30.91 12.92 16.13
C HIS A 144 31.21 13.96 17.22
N THR A 145 31.04 13.61 18.49
CA THR A 145 31.35 14.49 19.63
C THR A 145 32.78 14.36 20.11
N ALA A 146 33.39 13.17 19.99
CA ALA A 146 34.76 12.91 20.40
C ALA A 146 35.42 11.84 19.51
N PRO A 147 36.74 11.88 19.31
CA PRO A 147 37.45 10.89 18.53
C PRO A 147 37.66 9.63 19.37
N GLY A 148 37.40 8.47 18.79
CA GLY A 148 37.52 7.22 19.53
C GLY A 148 37.62 6.00 18.62
N ARG A 149 37.79 4.82 19.23
CA ARG A 149 37.90 3.54 18.51
C ARG A 149 36.58 3.09 17.85
N GLN A 150 35.48 3.78 18.12
CA GLN A 150 34.18 3.50 17.54
C GLN A 150 34.13 4.01 16.10
N ASN A 151 34.04 3.09 15.14
CA ASN A 151 33.92 3.41 13.72
C ASN A 151 32.47 3.43 13.22
N ARG A 152 31.49 3.36 14.13
CA ARG A 152 30.06 3.29 13.84
C ARG A 152 29.31 4.38 14.57
N PHE A 153 28.60 5.24 13.85
CA PHE A 153 27.84 6.37 14.40
C PHE A 153 26.37 6.26 13.99
N VAL A 154 25.46 6.70 14.86
CA VAL A 154 24.01 6.64 14.58
C VAL A 154 23.42 8.05 14.64
N MET A 155 22.75 8.44 13.57
CA MET A 155 22.03 9.71 13.47
C MET A 155 20.56 9.44 13.16
N GLU A 156 19.68 10.29 13.67
CA GLU A 156 18.31 10.38 13.17
C GLU A 156 18.27 11.44 12.08
N TRP A 157 17.67 11.11 10.94
CA TRP A 157 17.38 12.05 9.87
C TRP A 157 15.88 12.08 9.61
N THR A 158 15.30 13.27 9.58
CA THR A 158 13.92 13.50 9.16
C THR A 158 13.95 14.15 7.77
N PRO A 159 13.44 13.49 6.72
CA PRO A 159 13.35 14.07 5.38
C PRO A 159 12.47 15.34 5.34
N PRO A 160 12.51 16.12 4.25
CA PRO A 160 11.54 17.20 4.02
C PRO A 160 10.10 16.74 4.26
N ALA A 161 9.25 17.61 4.82
CA ALA A 161 7.87 17.27 5.18
C ALA A 161 6.96 17.00 3.96
N THR A 162 7.39 17.42 2.76
CA THR A 162 6.71 17.20 1.48
C THR A 162 7.72 16.61 0.50
N ASP A 163 7.24 16.06 -0.63
CA ASP A 163 8.12 15.60 -1.70
C ASP A 163 8.94 16.78 -2.25
N ALA A 164 10.25 16.74 -1.99
CA ALA A 164 11.19 17.79 -2.39
C ALA A 164 12.07 17.36 -3.58
N GLY A 165 11.73 16.25 -4.25
CA GLY A 165 12.55 15.63 -5.29
C GLY A 165 13.74 14.84 -4.72
N GLU A 166 14.75 14.57 -5.55
CA GLU A 166 15.95 13.85 -5.10
C GLU A 166 16.70 14.60 -3.99
N VAL A 167 17.16 13.84 -2.99
CA VAL A 167 18.06 14.29 -1.94
C VAL A 167 19.43 13.67 -2.15
N ILE A 168 20.49 14.46 -2.04
CA ILE A 168 21.88 13.98 -2.09
C ILE A 168 22.49 14.08 -0.70
N VAL A 169 22.92 12.94 -0.17
CA VAL A 169 23.61 12.84 1.10
C VAL A 169 25.11 12.82 0.82
N TYR A 170 25.86 13.75 1.43
CA TYR A 170 27.32 13.77 1.37
C TYR A 170 27.87 13.41 2.74
N VAL A 171 28.90 12.56 2.75
CA VAL A 171 29.53 12.12 3.98
C VAL A 171 31.04 12.09 3.83
N ALA A 172 31.71 12.62 4.84
CA ALA A 172 33.14 12.47 5.05
C ALA A 172 33.39 11.51 6.22
N GLY A 173 34.32 10.57 6.04
CA GLY A 173 34.85 9.71 7.10
C GLY A 173 36.32 10.01 7.34
N ASN A 174 36.73 10.03 8.60
CA ASN A 174 38.13 10.12 9.00
C ASN A 174 38.51 8.83 9.74
N ALA A 175 39.54 8.13 9.25
CA ALA A 175 40.23 7.09 10.00
C ALA A 175 41.65 7.60 10.32
N ALA A 176 41.87 7.93 11.59
CA ALA A 176 43.08 8.57 12.06
C ALA A 176 43.98 7.59 12.83
N ASN A 177 45.28 7.77 12.70
CA ASN A 177 46.29 6.97 13.42
C ASN A 177 46.50 7.45 14.88
N PHE A 178 45.87 8.58 15.25
CA PHE A 178 45.81 9.18 16.59
C PHE A 178 47.18 9.60 17.15
N ASN A 179 48.12 9.98 16.28
CA ASN A 179 49.45 10.46 16.68
C ASN A 179 49.55 12.01 16.82
N ASN A 180 48.43 12.74 16.60
CA ASN A 180 48.33 14.20 16.58
C ASN A 180 49.14 14.90 15.46
N GLU A 181 49.60 14.16 14.46
CA GLU A 181 50.21 14.71 13.25
C GLU A 181 49.19 14.77 12.12
N PRO A 182 49.27 15.75 11.20
CA PRO A 182 48.37 15.80 10.05
C PRO A 182 48.64 14.67 9.04
N THR A 183 49.71 13.89 9.21
CA THR A 183 50.12 12.82 8.31
C THR A 183 49.67 11.45 8.79
N GLY A 184 49.29 10.58 7.85
CA GLY A 184 48.95 9.18 8.11
C GLY A 184 47.48 8.93 8.41
N ASP A 185 46.66 9.99 8.48
CA ASP A 185 45.21 9.87 8.53
C ASP A 185 44.62 9.61 7.15
N ARG A 186 43.42 9.03 7.12
CA ARG A 186 42.67 8.69 5.90
C ARG A 186 41.34 9.42 5.86
N ILE A 187 41.19 10.27 4.85
CA ILE A 187 39.94 10.98 4.60
C ILE A 187 39.20 10.32 3.46
N PHE A 188 37.95 9.93 3.71
CA PHE A 188 37.03 9.31 2.77
C PHE A 188 35.89 10.26 2.48
N LEU A 189 35.47 10.36 1.22
CA LEU A 189 34.27 11.09 0.81
C LEU A 189 33.36 10.15 0.05
N ASN A 190 32.06 10.18 0.37
CA ASN A 190 31.06 9.45 -0.38
C ASN A 190 29.77 10.26 -0.53
N SER A 191 28.97 9.93 -1.54
CA SER A 191 27.69 10.58 -1.77
C SER A 191 26.63 9.58 -2.23
N PHE A 192 25.39 9.76 -1.75
CA PHE A 192 24.27 8.88 -2.04
C PHE A 192 23.07 9.70 -2.52
N ARG A 193 22.34 9.20 -3.52
CA ARG A 193 21.11 9.80 -4.01
C ARG A 193 19.92 9.05 -3.44
N LEU A 194 19.00 9.76 -2.80
CA LEU A 194 17.76 9.22 -2.26
C LEU A 194 16.59 9.80 -3.06
N ALA A 195 15.73 8.92 -3.60
CA ALA A 195 14.51 9.32 -4.28
C ALA A 195 13.32 9.39 -3.31
N PRO A 196 12.33 10.28 -3.55
CA PRO A 196 11.08 10.24 -2.79
C PRO A 196 10.37 8.90 -3.06
N GLY A 197 10.21 8.09 -2.02
CA GLY A 197 9.37 6.91 -2.03
C GLY A 197 7.92 7.31 -1.81
N GLY A 198 7.00 6.85 -2.68
CA GLY A 198 5.57 7.07 -2.50
C GLY A 198 5.10 6.58 -1.12
N SER A 199 4.09 7.23 -0.53
CA SER A 199 3.53 6.86 0.78
C SER A 199 3.30 5.34 0.89
N PRO A 200 3.48 4.72 2.07
CA PRO A 200 3.19 3.30 2.22
C PRO A 200 1.74 3.09 1.80
N PRO A 201 1.41 2.07 0.99
CA PRO A 201 0.03 1.79 0.64
C PRO A 201 -0.78 1.72 1.94
N ALA A 202 -1.87 2.49 2.00
CA ALA A 202 -2.69 2.52 3.19
C ALA A 202 -3.31 1.13 3.41
N ARG A 203 -3.26 0.67 4.67
CA ARG A 203 -3.90 -0.57 5.09
C ARG A 203 -5.40 -0.50 4.80
N PRO A 204 -6.03 -1.56 4.27
CA PRO A 204 -7.46 -1.55 4.05
C PRO A 204 -8.17 -1.51 5.42
N GLU A 205 -9.33 -0.87 5.45
CA GLU A 205 -10.21 -0.83 6.61
C GLU A 205 -11.63 -1.19 6.16
N ILE A 206 -12.16 -2.30 6.68
CA ILE A 206 -13.57 -2.67 6.48
C ILE A 206 -14.40 -1.80 7.42
N ARG A 207 -15.43 -1.13 6.89
CA ARG A 207 -16.30 -0.26 7.71
C ARG A 207 -17.06 -1.08 8.75
N THR A 208 -17.50 -0.48 9.85
CA THR A 208 -18.17 -1.21 10.93
C THR A 208 -19.66 -1.46 10.68
N GLN A 209 -20.36 -0.52 10.07
CA GLN A 209 -21.79 -0.64 9.77
C GLN A 209 -22.00 -1.23 8.39
N ASN A 210 -22.82 -2.28 8.27
CA ASN A 210 -23.11 -2.97 7.01
C ASN A 210 -21.81 -3.28 6.22
N PRO A 211 -20.84 -3.98 6.83
CA PRO A 211 -19.47 -4.17 6.32
C PRO A 211 -19.43 -5.00 5.03
N VAL A 212 -20.13 -6.13 5.06
CA VAL A 212 -20.19 -7.14 4.01
C VAL A 212 -21.65 -7.45 3.79
N LEU A 213 -22.14 -7.17 2.60
CA LEU A 213 -23.54 -7.32 2.23
C LEU A 213 -23.65 -8.29 1.05
N GLN A 214 -24.63 -9.17 1.11
CA GLN A 214 -24.96 -10.03 -0.01
C GLN A 214 -25.56 -9.23 -1.16
N ALA A 215 -25.22 -9.62 -2.39
CA ALA A 215 -25.83 -9.06 -3.58
C ALA A 215 -27.33 -9.40 -3.65
N PHE A 216 -28.11 -8.52 -4.27
CA PHE A 216 -29.55 -8.63 -4.49
C PHE A 216 -30.47 -8.45 -3.28
N ASP A 217 -30.00 -8.50 -2.04
CA ASP A 217 -30.84 -8.15 -0.87
C ASP A 217 -30.19 -7.15 0.08
N ASN A 218 -28.90 -6.86 -0.11
CA ASN A 218 -28.08 -5.98 0.72
C ASN A 218 -28.14 -6.33 2.22
N ARG A 219 -28.28 -7.61 2.55
CA ARG A 219 -28.28 -8.10 3.93
C ARG A 219 -26.91 -8.61 4.35
N PRO A 220 -26.56 -8.58 5.65
CA PRO A 220 -25.31 -9.12 6.17
C PRO A 220 -25.35 -10.66 6.23
N LEU A 221 -25.60 -11.29 5.08
CA LEU A 221 -25.69 -12.73 4.90
C LEU A 221 -24.49 -13.24 4.08
N LEU A 222 -24.14 -14.50 4.30
CA LEU A 222 -23.01 -15.16 3.66
C LEU A 222 -23.30 -16.66 3.52
N SER A 223 -23.14 -17.21 2.32
CA SER A 223 -23.08 -18.66 2.07
C SER A 223 -22.05 -18.98 1.00
N GLY A 224 -21.71 -20.26 0.84
CA GLY A 224 -20.85 -20.69 -0.27
C GLY A 224 -21.41 -20.26 -1.62
N GLY A 225 -20.54 -19.76 -2.51
CA GLY A 225 -20.89 -19.37 -3.87
C GLY A 225 -21.73 -18.11 -4.02
N THR A 226 -22.14 -17.44 -2.94
CA THR A 226 -22.88 -16.17 -3.03
C THR A 226 -21.97 -15.01 -3.41
N TRP A 227 -22.56 -13.93 -3.93
CA TRP A 227 -21.88 -12.68 -4.22
C TRP A 227 -21.98 -11.71 -3.04
N LEU A 228 -20.85 -11.10 -2.70
CA LEU A 228 -20.73 -10.15 -1.60
C LEU A 228 -20.23 -8.80 -2.12
N GLN A 229 -20.68 -7.75 -1.46
CA GLN A 229 -20.22 -6.37 -1.55
C GLN A 229 -19.56 -6.02 -0.22
N ILE A 230 -18.25 -5.79 -0.23
CA ILE A 230 -17.44 -5.46 0.94
C ILE A 230 -17.09 -3.98 0.88
N TYR A 231 -17.46 -3.23 1.92
CA TYR A 231 -17.32 -1.78 1.96
C TYR A 231 -16.29 -1.32 2.99
N GLY A 232 -15.59 -0.23 2.70
CA GLY A 232 -14.50 0.24 3.53
C GLY A 232 -13.78 1.46 3.00
N THR A 233 -12.54 1.65 3.44
CA THR A 233 -11.60 2.65 2.92
C THR A 233 -10.27 1.97 2.58
N ASN A 234 -9.50 2.60 1.69
CA ASN A 234 -8.20 2.11 1.25
C ASN A 234 -8.23 0.66 0.74
N LEU A 235 -9.37 0.16 0.24
CA LEU A 235 -9.50 -1.25 -0.17
C LEU A 235 -8.67 -1.56 -1.41
N SER A 236 -8.52 -0.59 -2.32
CA SER A 236 -7.74 -0.67 -3.54
C SER A 236 -7.14 0.69 -3.92
N PRO A 237 -5.95 0.74 -4.53
CA PRO A 237 -5.41 1.99 -5.09
C PRO A 237 -6.09 2.41 -6.41
N VAL A 238 -6.89 1.52 -7.02
CA VAL A 238 -7.53 1.73 -8.33
C VAL A 238 -8.99 1.25 -8.31
N THR A 239 -9.79 1.78 -9.23
CA THR A 239 -11.14 1.26 -9.52
C THR A 239 -11.10 0.44 -10.81
N ARG A 240 -11.53 -0.82 -10.75
CA ARG A 240 -11.49 -1.74 -11.88
C ARG A 240 -12.45 -2.93 -11.70
N GLU A 241 -13.06 -3.35 -12.80
CA GLU A 241 -13.75 -4.63 -12.95
C GLU A 241 -12.82 -5.67 -13.59
N TRP A 242 -13.05 -6.95 -13.33
CA TRP A 242 -12.34 -8.02 -14.02
C TRP A 242 -12.53 -7.91 -15.56
N ALA A 243 -11.62 -8.50 -16.30
CA ALA A 243 -11.70 -8.68 -17.74
C ALA A 243 -11.47 -10.15 -18.07
N GLY A 244 -11.78 -10.57 -19.30
CA GLY A 244 -11.56 -11.95 -19.73
C GLY A 244 -10.11 -12.43 -19.55
N SER A 245 -9.13 -11.53 -19.66
CA SER A 245 -7.71 -11.83 -19.44
C SER A 245 -7.33 -12.15 -17.99
N ASP A 246 -8.19 -11.81 -17.01
CA ASP A 246 -7.94 -12.13 -15.60
C ASP A 246 -8.37 -13.58 -15.24
N PHE A 247 -9.11 -14.24 -16.13
CA PHE A 247 -9.57 -15.61 -15.93
C PHE A 247 -8.49 -16.62 -16.31
N THR A 248 -8.39 -17.69 -15.52
CA THR A 248 -7.61 -18.88 -15.89
C THR A 248 -8.57 -19.94 -16.42
N GLY A 249 -8.76 -19.97 -17.73
CA GLY A 249 -9.80 -20.81 -18.35
C GLY A 249 -11.20 -20.38 -17.89
N ALA A 250 -11.95 -21.31 -17.31
CA ALA A 250 -13.29 -21.05 -16.77
C ALA A 250 -13.27 -20.59 -15.29
N THR A 251 -12.09 -20.31 -14.72
CA THR A 251 -11.94 -19.92 -13.32
C THR A 251 -11.72 -18.42 -13.18
N ALA A 252 -12.56 -17.77 -12.37
CA ALA A 252 -12.49 -16.36 -12.02
C ALA A 252 -11.21 -16.00 -11.25
N PRO A 253 -10.72 -14.74 -11.35
CA PRO A 253 -9.55 -14.29 -10.61
C PRO A 253 -9.79 -14.27 -9.11
N THR A 254 -8.76 -14.67 -8.33
CA THR A 254 -8.73 -14.54 -6.86
C THR A 254 -8.07 -13.25 -6.38
N SER A 255 -7.52 -12.46 -7.32
CA SER A 255 -6.95 -11.14 -7.03
C SER A 255 -7.05 -10.23 -8.24
N LEU A 256 -7.17 -8.92 -8.00
CA LEU A 256 -7.04 -7.87 -9.01
C LEU A 256 -6.08 -6.81 -8.47
N ASN A 257 -5.03 -6.46 -9.21
CA ASN A 257 -4.05 -5.43 -8.82
C ASN A 257 -3.47 -5.64 -7.39
N GLY A 258 -3.25 -6.90 -6.98
CA GLY A 258 -2.75 -7.24 -5.65
C GLY A 258 -3.79 -7.14 -4.51
N VAL A 259 -5.03 -6.78 -4.82
CA VAL A 259 -6.17 -6.82 -3.89
C VAL A 259 -6.76 -8.22 -3.89
N SER A 260 -6.98 -8.79 -2.71
CA SER A 260 -7.55 -10.13 -2.53
C SER A 260 -8.49 -10.18 -1.34
N VAL A 261 -9.37 -11.18 -1.34
CA VAL A 261 -10.28 -11.47 -0.24
C VAL A 261 -10.15 -12.95 0.12
N LYS A 262 -10.10 -13.25 1.42
CA LYS A 262 -10.24 -14.61 1.95
C LYS A 262 -11.48 -14.70 2.82
N ILE A 263 -12.17 -15.84 2.74
CA ILE A 263 -13.27 -16.20 3.62
C ILE A 263 -12.92 -17.53 4.26
N ASN A 264 -12.81 -17.53 5.59
CA ASN A 264 -12.37 -18.69 6.37
C ASN A 264 -11.02 -19.26 5.88
N GLY A 265 -10.07 -18.37 5.58
CA GLY A 265 -8.74 -18.73 5.05
C GLY A 265 -8.69 -19.15 3.57
N ARG A 266 -9.83 -19.25 2.88
CA ARG A 266 -9.92 -19.64 1.46
C ARG A 266 -10.09 -18.41 0.57
N ASN A 267 -9.40 -18.38 -0.57
CA ASN A 267 -9.52 -17.26 -1.51
C ASN A 267 -10.94 -17.16 -2.07
N ALA A 268 -11.52 -15.96 -2.01
CA ALA A 268 -12.71 -15.57 -2.75
C ALA A 268 -12.33 -15.10 -4.16
N PHE A 269 -13.33 -14.93 -5.02
CA PHE A 269 -13.14 -14.58 -6.43
C PHE A 269 -13.56 -13.13 -6.69
N ILE A 270 -12.65 -12.29 -7.16
CA ILE A 270 -12.81 -10.84 -7.20
C ILE A 270 -13.35 -10.39 -8.54
N ARG A 271 -14.54 -9.78 -8.54
CA ARG A 271 -15.16 -9.20 -9.74
C ARG A 271 -14.85 -7.73 -9.92
N TYR A 272 -14.80 -6.98 -8.83
CA TYR A 272 -14.66 -5.53 -8.86
C TYR A 272 -13.89 -5.05 -7.63
N ILE A 273 -13.03 -4.06 -7.84
CA ILE A 273 -12.28 -3.35 -6.79
C ILE A 273 -12.41 -1.84 -6.99
N SER A 274 -12.38 -1.11 -5.87
CA SER A 274 -12.29 0.35 -5.81
C SER A 274 -11.73 0.75 -4.44
N PRO A 275 -11.34 2.01 -4.22
CA PRO A 275 -10.89 2.46 -2.90
C PRO A 275 -11.88 2.18 -1.75
N THR A 276 -13.18 2.08 -2.05
CA THR A 276 -14.24 1.98 -1.03
C THR A 276 -15.12 0.75 -1.11
N GLN A 277 -14.97 -0.09 -2.15
CA GLN A 277 -15.79 -1.28 -2.36
C GLN A 277 -15.04 -2.39 -3.10
N ILE A 278 -15.27 -3.64 -2.68
CA ILE A 278 -14.89 -4.87 -3.39
C ILE A 278 -16.14 -5.70 -3.62
N ASN A 279 -16.34 -6.23 -4.83
CA ASN A 279 -17.32 -7.29 -5.08
C ASN A 279 -16.60 -8.62 -5.25
N ALA A 280 -16.95 -9.60 -4.42
CA ALA A 280 -16.29 -10.90 -4.41
C ALA A 280 -17.31 -12.03 -4.27
N GLN A 281 -17.06 -13.15 -4.94
CA GLN A 281 -17.84 -14.37 -4.76
C GLN A 281 -17.18 -15.23 -3.69
N ALA A 282 -17.97 -15.66 -2.71
CA ALA A 282 -17.50 -16.55 -1.67
C ALA A 282 -17.05 -17.91 -2.25
N PRO A 283 -15.93 -18.49 -1.77
CA PRO A 283 -15.58 -19.85 -2.11
C PRO A 283 -16.63 -20.83 -1.59
N THR A 284 -16.74 -21.99 -2.24
CA THR A 284 -17.63 -23.07 -1.78
C THR A 284 -16.89 -23.95 -0.78
N ASP A 285 -17.50 -24.16 0.39
CA ASP A 285 -17.10 -25.14 1.40
C ASP A 285 -18.28 -25.36 2.38
N ASP A 286 -18.24 -26.46 3.13
CA ASP A 286 -19.33 -26.90 4.02
C ASP A 286 -19.37 -26.21 5.41
N SER A 287 -18.46 -25.26 5.69
CA SER A 287 -18.45 -24.55 6.97
C SER A 287 -19.69 -23.67 7.13
N VAL A 288 -20.22 -23.66 8.36
CA VAL A 288 -21.32 -22.81 8.84
C VAL A 288 -20.95 -22.20 10.19
N GLY A 289 -21.60 -21.11 10.56
CA GLY A 289 -21.31 -20.36 11.78
C GLY A 289 -20.31 -19.22 11.56
N PRO A 290 -19.66 -18.72 12.62
CA PRO A 290 -18.73 -17.60 12.51
C PRO A 290 -17.54 -17.93 11.60
N VAL A 291 -17.32 -17.10 10.59
CA VAL A 291 -16.17 -17.16 9.69
C VAL A 291 -15.54 -15.78 9.56
N GLU A 292 -14.24 -15.76 9.30
CA GLU A 292 -13.51 -14.52 9.08
C GLU A 292 -13.50 -14.13 7.59
N VAL A 293 -13.81 -12.87 7.31
CA VAL A 293 -13.59 -12.23 6.02
C VAL A 293 -12.37 -11.34 6.14
N GLU A 294 -11.33 -11.63 5.36
CA GLU A 294 -10.06 -10.90 5.31
C GLU A 294 -9.92 -10.20 3.96
N VAL A 295 -9.70 -8.89 3.96
CA VAL A 295 -9.36 -8.10 2.77
C VAL A 295 -7.89 -7.73 2.85
N SER A 296 -7.12 -7.97 1.79
CA SER A 296 -5.69 -7.63 1.71
C SER A 296 -5.38 -6.75 0.50
N ASN A 297 -4.48 -5.78 0.68
CA ASN A 297 -3.83 -5.02 -0.38
C ASN A 297 -2.32 -4.89 -0.06
N ALA A 298 -1.56 -4.08 -0.82
CA ALA A 298 -0.13 -3.87 -0.60
C ALA A 298 0.24 -3.26 0.78
N GLY A 299 -0.72 -2.63 1.47
CA GLY A 299 -0.60 -2.00 2.78
C GLY A 299 -0.93 -2.91 3.98
N GLY A 300 -1.38 -4.14 3.74
CA GLY A 300 -1.73 -5.12 4.78
C GLY A 300 -3.16 -5.64 4.66
N SER A 301 -3.73 -6.14 5.77
CA SER A 301 -4.97 -6.94 5.72
C SER A 301 -6.00 -6.66 6.83
N SER A 302 -7.19 -6.15 6.55
CA SER A 302 -8.28 -6.01 7.54
C SER A 302 -9.14 -7.27 7.63
N ARG A 303 -9.69 -7.54 8.82
CA ARG A 303 -10.50 -8.73 9.10
C ARG A 303 -11.82 -8.33 9.75
N ILE A 304 -12.89 -9.07 9.47
CA ILE A 304 -14.15 -8.98 10.19
C ILE A 304 -14.81 -10.36 10.27
N THR A 305 -15.55 -10.62 11.34
CA THR A 305 -16.32 -11.86 11.50
C THR A 305 -17.71 -11.71 10.91
N MET A 306 -18.12 -12.69 10.10
CA MET A 306 -19.46 -12.84 9.54
C MET A 306 -20.03 -14.20 9.93
N THR A 307 -21.36 -14.34 9.99
CA THR A 307 -22.01 -15.64 10.16
C THR A 307 -22.31 -16.24 8.80
N LYS A 308 -21.71 -17.39 8.50
CA LYS A 308 -21.96 -18.16 7.28
C LYS A 308 -23.08 -19.17 7.49
N ALA A 309 -24.03 -19.21 6.56
CA ALA A 309 -25.08 -20.23 6.49
C ALA A 309 -24.83 -21.18 5.30
N LYS A 310 -25.56 -22.31 5.29
CA LYS A 310 -25.47 -23.32 4.23
C LYS A 310 -25.89 -22.74 2.86
N VAL A 311 -27.03 -22.06 2.83
CA VAL A 311 -27.55 -21.31 1.68
C VAL A 311 -28.16 -20.00 2.18
N THR A 312 -28.15 -18.99 1.32
CA THR A 312 -28.71 -17.66 1.57
C THR A 312 -29.39 -17.17 0.30
N PRO A 313 -30.49 -17.78 -0.16
CA PRO A 313 -31.09 -17.39 -1.44
C PRO A 313 -31.50 -15.91 -1.41
N ALA A 314 -31.13 -15.16 -2.43
CA ALA A 314 -31.57 -13.78 -2.63
C ALA A 314 -31.96 -13.58 -4.10
N LEU A 315 -33.25 -13.30 -4.35
CA LEU A 315 -33.80 -13.02 -5.67
C LEU A 315 -33.32 -11.65 -6.16
N LEU A 316 -33.02 -11.57 -7.47
CA LEU A 316 -32.62 -10.34 -8.13
C LEU A 316 -33.71 -9.27 -7.98
N GLU A 317 -33.32 -8.18 -7.36
CA GLU A 317 -34.11 -6.96 -7.24
C GLU A 317 -33.30 -5.77 -7.74
N HIS A 318 -33.98 -4.71 -8.18
CA HIS A 318 -33.35 -3.48 -8.63
C HIS A 318 -34.19 -2.27 -8.22
N GLU A 319 -33.56 -1.13 -7.95
CA GLU A 319 -34.24 0.10 -7.53
C GLU A 319 -35.21 0.64 -8.59
N ALA A 320 -34.90 0.42 -9.87
CA ALA A 320 -35.77 0.76 -10.98
C ALA A 320 -37.10 -0.03 -10.98
N PHE A 321 -37.16 -1.19 -10.32
CA PHE A 321 -38.36 -2.04 -10.24
C PHE A 321 -39.17 -1.74 -8.96
N VAL A 322 -39.27 -0.47 -8.59
CA VAL A 322 -40.03 -0.01 -7.42
C VAL A 322 -41.17 0.90 -7.88
N ALA A 323 -42.41 0.54 -7.54
CA ALA A 323 -43.59 1.36 -7.83
C ALA A 323 -44.66 1.22 -6.75
N GLY A 324 -45.30 2.34 -6.39
CA GLY A 324 -46.37 2.35 -5.39
C GLY A 324 -45.96 1.81 -4.02
N GLY A 325 -44.71 2.01 -3.61
CA GLY A 325 -44.15 1.50 -2.35
C GLY A 325 -43.86 -0.01 -2.35
N ARG A 326 -44.00 -0.70 -3.48
CA ARG A 326 -43.66 -2.13 -3.65
C ARG A 326 -42.41 -2.28 -4.48
N LYS A 327 -41.61 -3.30 -4.15
CA LYS A 327 -40.46 -3.73 -4.93
C LYS A 327 -40.83 -4.98 -5.71
N PHE A 328 -40.55 -4.98 -7.00
CA PHE A 328 -40.87 -6.07 -7.90
C PHE A 328 -39.61 -6.91 -8.16
N VAL A 329 -39.78 -8.23 -8.18
CA VAL A 329 -38.70 -9.14 -8.58
C VAL A 329 -38.35 -8.89 -10.05
N VAL A 330 -37.06 -8.84 -10.37
CA VAL A 330 -36.63 -8.77 -11.76
C VAL A 330 -36.75 -10.16 -12.36
N ALA A 331 -37.74 -10.31 -13.24
CA ALA A 331 -38.04 -11.55 -13.92
C ALA A 331 -38.13 -11.33 -15.43
N LEU A 332 -37.81 -12.36 -16.20
CA LEU A 332 -37.87 -12.34 -17.66
C LEU A 332 -38.91 -13.33 -18.17
N HIS A 333 -39.59 -12.96 -19.25
CA HIS A 333 -40.29 -13.91 -20.10
C HIS A 333 -39.28 -14.73 -20.88
N GLN A 334 -39.60 -15.99 -21.17
CA GLN A 334 -38.76 -16.85 -22.03
C GLN A 334 -38.97 -16.56 -23.53
N ASP A 335 -38.94 -15.29 -23.90
CA ASP A 335 -39.03 -14.85 -25.29
C ASP A 335 -37.65 -14.48 -25.87
N ALA A 336 -37.58 -14.36 -27.20
CA ALA A 336 -36.33 -14.04 -27.90
C ALA A 336 -35.89 -12.57 -27.74
N VAL A 337 -36.71 -11.72 -27.10
CA VAL A 337 -36.55 -10.26 -27.03
C VAL A 337 -36.32 -9.76 -25.60
N GLN A 338 -36.14 -10.67 -24.64
CA GLN A 338 -35.87 -10.40 -23.23
C GLN A 338 -36.89 -9.44 -22.59
N THR A 339 -38.19 -9.70 -22.78
CA THR A 339 -39.23 -8.91 -22.11
C THR A 339 -39.19 -9.14 -20.59
N PHE A 340 -39.24 -8.08 -19.79
CA PHE A 340 -39.36 -8.18 -18.34
C PHE A 340 -40.81 -8.44 -17.89
N VAL A 341 -40.97 -9.11 -16.76
CA VAL A 341 -42.26 -9.30 -16.12
C VAL A 341 -42.60 -8.07 -15.27
N GLY A 342 -43.79 -7.51 -15.49
CA GLY A 342 -44.29 -6.36 -14.73
C GLY A 342 -45.32 -5.56 -15.53
N ARG A 343 -45.98 -4.59 -14.88
CA ARG A 343 -46.85 -3.66 -15.61
C ARG A 343 -46.05 -2.89 -16.66
N ALA A 344 -46.70 -2.52 -17.77
CA ALA A 344 -46.06 -1.85 -18.89
C ALA A 344 -45.41 -0.50 -18.52
N ASP A 345 -45.90 0.14 -17.45
CA ASP A 345 -45.45 1.43 -16.93
C ASP A 345 -44.51 1.32 -15.71
N LEU A 346 -44.14 0.09 -15.30
CA LEU A 346 -43.35 -0.13 -14.09
C LEU A 346 -41.95 0.52 -14.18
N VAL A 347 -41.29 0.40 -15.33
CA VAL A 347 -39.97 1.00 -15.57
C VAL A 347 -39.99 1.77 -16.90
N PRO A 348 -39.80 3.10 -16.89
CA PRO A 348 -39.81 3.91 -18.11
C PRO A 348 -38.79 3.43 -19.15
N GLY A 349 -39.22 3.30 -20.41
CA GLY A 349 -38.36 2.93 -21.54
C GLY A 349 -37.95 1.45 -21.59
N VAL A 350 -38.43 0.62 -20.66
CA VAL A 350 -38.16 -0.82 -20.62
C VAL A 350 -39.38 -1.58 -21.17
N ARG A 351 -39.13 -2.69 -21.85
CA ARG A 351 -40.21 -3.56 -22.35
C ARG A 351 -40.69 -4.46 -21.22
N LEU A 352 -41.90 -4.18 -20.70
CA LEU A 352 -42.55 -5.00 -19.68
C LEU A 352 -43.93 -5.49 -20.11
N ARG A 353 -44.30 -6.68 -19.66
CA ARG A 353 -45.69 -7.15 -19.65
C ARG A 353 -45.96 -8.01 -18.42
N PRO A 354 -47.20 -7.99 -17.88
CA PRO A 354 -47.58 -8.89 -16.81
C PRO A 354 -47.42 -10.35 -17.20
N ALA A 355 -47.25 -11.19 -16.18
CA ALA A 355 -47.18 -12.61 -16.36
C ALA A 355 -48.56 -13.26 -16.55
N ARG A 356 -48.68 -14.27 -17.40
CA ARG A 356 -49.92 -15.02 -17.64
C ARG A 356 -49.88 -16.38 -16.93
N PRO A 357 -50.97 -16.80 -16.27
CA PRO A 357 -51.07 -18.17 -15.77
C PRO A 357 -50.70 -19.22 -16.82
N GLY A 358 -49.89 -20.20 -16.42
CA GLY A 358 -49.41 -21.29 -17.27
C GLY A 358 -48.17 -20.97 -18.11
N GLU A 359 -47.75 -19.70 -18.22
CA GLU A 359 -46.49 -19.37 -18.88
C GLU A 359 -45.28 -19.64 -17.96
N VAL A 360 -44.10 -19.82 -18.54
CA VAL A 360 -42.85 -19.96 -17.79
C VAL A 360 -42.11 -18.63 -17.80
N ILE A 361 -41.81 -18.11 -16.60
CA ILE A 361 -40.94 -16.96 -16.39
C ILE A 361 -39.62 -17.40 -15.77
N THR A 362 -38.58 -16.61 -15.98
CA THR A 362 -37.25 -16.82 -15.42
C THR A 362 -36.96 -15.82 -14.31
N LEU A 363 -36.64 -16.35 -13.12
CA LEU A 363 -36.15 -15.59 -11.97
C LEU A 363 -34.64 -15.83 -11.80
N TYR A 364 -33.89 -14.81 -11.38
CA TYR A 364 -32.48 -14.95 -11.03
C TYR A 364 -32.26 -14.77 -9.53
N ALA A 365 -31.28 -15.48 -8.98
CA ALA A 365 -30.89 -15.35 -7.58
C ALA A 365 -29.38 -15.56 -7.38
N VAL A 366 -28.89 -15.21 -6.19
CA VAL A 366 -27.57 -15.64 -5.67
C VAL A 366 -27.76 -16.42 -4.36
N GLY A 367 -26.69 -17.05 -3.87
CA GLY A 367 -26.69 -17.74 -2.58
C GLY A 367 -27.38 -19.11 -2.56
N CYS A 368 -27.56 -19.72 -3.73
CA CYS A 368 -28.22 -21.02 -3.89
C CYS A 368 -27.29 -22.23 -3.74
N GLY A 369 -26.03 -22.02 -3.34
CA GLY A 369 -25.02 -23.08 -3.28
C GLY A 369 -24.28 -23.33 -4.61
N ALA A 370 -24.12 -22.30 -5.45
CA ALA A 370 -23.31 -22.41 -6.67
C ALA A 370 -21.83 -22.72 -6.37
N PRO A 371 -21.10 -23.40 -7.27
CA PRO A 371 -19.66 -23.54 -7.15
C PRO A 371 -18.97 -22.17 -7.23
N GLY A 372 -17.99 -21.95 -6.36
CA GLY A 372 -17.22 -20.72 -6.27
C GLY A 372 -16.19 -20.62 -7.39
N GLY A 373 -16.17 -19.47 -8.05
CA GLY A 373 -15.17 -19.07 -9.03
C GLY A 373 -15.30 -19.73 -10.40
N GLU A 374 -16.29 -20.60 -10.61
CA GLU A 374 -16.44 -21.33 -11.85
C GLU A 374 -17.48 -20.66 -12.77
N VAL A 375 -17.09 -20.41 -14.02
CA VAL A 375 -18.03 -20.10 -15.10
C VAL A 375 -18.78 -21.38 -15.44
N ILE A 376 -20.08 -21.40 -15.17
CA ILE A 376 -20.92 -22.59 -15.34
C ILE A 376 -21.01 -22.98 -16.83
N SER A 377 -20.53 -24.17 -17.20
CA SER A 377 -20.73 -24.72 -18.55
C SER A 377 -22.04 -25.51 -18.64
N GLY A 378 -22.90 -25.13 -19.60
CA GLY A 378 -24.19 -25.80 -19.81
C GLY A 378 -25.16 -25.64 -18.62
N LEU A 379 -26.33 -26.27 -18.72
CA LEU A 379 -27.32 -26.27 -17.64
C LEU A 379 -26.94 -27.28 -16.57
N ARG A 380 -26.72 -26.81 -15.34
CA ARG A 380 -26.54 -27.66 -14.16
C ARG A 380 -27.68 -27.46 -13.18
N THR A 381 -28.39 -28.54 -12.85
CA THR A 381 -29.55 -28.51 -11.95
C THR A 381 -29.13 -28.28 -10.50
N ILE A 382 -29.89 -27.45 -9.77
CA ILE A 382 -29.79 -27.32 -8.32
C ILE A 382 -30.44 -28.55 -7.70
N THR A 383 -29.69 -29.32 -6.90
CA THR A 383 -30.17 -30.57 -6.29
C THR A 383 -30.90 -30.36 -4.96
N ALA A 384 -30.70 -29.21 -4.30
CA ALA A 384 -31.44 -28.84 -3.10
C ALA A 384 -32.93 -28.64 -3.43
N PRO A 385 -33.86 -28.96 -2.51
CA PRO A 385 -35.28 -28.70 -2.70
C PRO A 385 -35.55 -27.22 -3.01
N VAL A 386 -36.32 -26.95 -4.06
CA VAL A 386 -36.71 -25.61 -4.50
C VAL A 386 -38.22 -25.47 -4.40
N GLU A 387 -38.68 -24.38 -3.77
CA GLU A 387 -40.08 -23.99 -3.73
C GLU A 387 -40.20 -22.51 -4.11
N VAL A 388 -41.16 -22.20 -4.98
CA VAL A 388 -41.51 -20.81 -5.33
C VAL A 388 -43.00 -20.63 -5.09
N THR A 389 -43.39 -19.56 -4.40
CA THR A 389 -44.80 -19.23 -4.14
C THR A 389 -45.19 -17.89 -4.73
N PHE A 390 -46.45 -17.77 -5.12
CA PHE A 390 -47.11 -16.53 -5.51
C PHE A 390 -48.25 -16.32 -4.51
N GLY A 391 -48.06 -15.44 -3.54
CA GLY A 391 -48.89 -15.37 -2.34
C GLY A 391 -48.86 -16.71 -1.59
N SER A 392 -50.01 -17.34 -1.41
CA SER A 392 -50.13 -18.66 -0.78
C SER A 392 -50.08 -19.83 -1.76
N THR A 393 -49.96 -19.58 -3.07
CA THR A 393 -50.03 -20.62 -4.10
C THR A 393 -48.63 -21.07 -4.51
N VAL A 394 -48.33 -22.35 -4.37
CA VAL A 394 -47.08 -22.96 -4.83
C VAL A 394 -47.06 -23.05 -6.35
N ALA A 395 -45.96 -22.62 -6.96
CA ALA A 395 -45.70 -22.71 -8.39
C ALA A 395 -44.80 -23.91 -8.71
N THR A 396 -44.96 -24.50 -9.90
CA THR A 396 -44.01 -25.47 -10.42
C THR A 396 -42.73 -24.74 -10.83
N ALA A 397 -41.58 -25.15 -10.28
CA ALA A 397 -40.30 -24.50 -10.55
C ALA A 397 -39.18 -25.52 -10.79
N ALA A 398 -38.24 -25.17 -11.67
CA ALA A 398 -36.99 -25.88 -11.86
C ALA A 398 -35.81 -24.92 -11.67
N GLY A 399 -34.87 -25.28 -10.80
CA GLY A 399 -33.70 -24.47 -10.45
C GLY A 399 -32.40 -24.95 -11.10
N PHE A 400 -31.59 -24.01 -11.58
CA PHE A 400 -30.33 -24.26 -12.26
C PHE A 400 -29.25 -23.26 -11.82
N PHE A 401 -27.98 -23.64 -11.95
CA PHE A 401 -26.90 -22.66 -12.05
C PHE A 401 -26.87 -22.08 -13.46
N ALA A 402 -26.86 -20.76 -13.58
CA ALA A 402 -27.03 -20.06 -14.85
C ALA A 402 -25.81 -20.28 -15.76
N PRO A 403 -25.98 -20.81 -16.98
CA PRO A 403 -24.88 -21.04 -17.92
C PRO A 403 -24.13 -19.74 -18.27
N GLY A 404 -22.81 -19.81 -18.36
CA GLY A 404 -21.94 -18.67 -18.70
C GLY A 404 -21.77 -17.64 -17.58
N ALA A 405 -22.44 -17.81 -16.44
CA ALA A 405 -22.31 -16.93 -15.29
C ALA A 405 -21.43 -17.56 -14.20
N VAL A 406 -20.98 -16.72 -13.26
CA VAL A 406 -20.31 -17.12 -12.03
C VAL A 406 -21.29 -16.84 -10.88
N GLY A 407 -21.65 -17.86 -10.10
CA GLY A 407 -22.46 -17.69 -8.88
C GLY A 407 -23.93 -17.29 -9.05
N LEU A 408 -24.43 -17.20 -10.28
CA LEU A 408 -25.82 -16.84 -10.57
C LEU A 408 -26.68 -18.10 -10.69
N CYS A 409 -27.86 -18.07 -10.09
CA CYS A 409 -28.86 -19.11 -10.18
C CYS A 409 -30.01 -18.65 -11.07
N GLN A 410 -30.61 -19.57 -11.81
CA GLN A 410 -31.78 -19.34 -12.64
C GLN A 410 -32.91 -20.29 -12.21
N PHE A 411 -34.12 -19.77 -12.08
CA PHE A 411 -35.33 -20.54 -11.81
C PHE A 411 -36.33 -20.34 -12.93
N ASN A 412 -36.72 -21.42 -13.58
CA ASN A 412 -37.81 -21.42 -14.56
C ASN A 412 -39.08 -21.79 -13.80
N VAL A 413 -40.03 -20.87 -13.74
CA VAL A 413 -41.21 -20.94 -12.88
C VAL A 413 -42.46 -20.86 -13.73
N THR A 414 -43.30 -21.89 -13.69
CA THR A 414 -44.62 -21.87 -14.30
C THR A 414 -45.55 -21.04 -13.43
N VAL A 415 -46.07 -19.94 -13.97
CA VAL A 415 -46.92 -18.99 -13.27
C VAL A 415 -48.23 -19.70 -12.88
N PRO A 416 -48.59 -19.75 -11.58
CA PRO A 416 -49.79 -20.47 -11.14
C PRO A 416 -51.07 -19.73 -11.54
N ASN A 417 -52.19 -20.46 -11.58
CA ASN A 417 -53.50 -19.87 -11.83
C ASN A 417 -54.01 -19.10 -10.60
N ILE A 418 -53.72 -17.79 -10.56
CA ILE A 418 -54.10 -16.87 -9.48
C ILE A 418 -54.95 -15.69 -10.01
N ALA A 419 -55.44 -14.85 -9.11
CA ALA A 419 -56.15 -13.62 -9.48
C ALA A 419 -55.21 -12.62 -10.17
N ASP A 420 -55.78 -11.78 -11.04
CA ASP A 420 -55.04 -10.69 -11.67
C ASP A 420 -54.58 -9.67 -10.62
N GLY A 421 -53.37 -9.14 -10.77
CA GLY A 421 -52.78 -8.13 -9.91
C GLY A 421 -51.35 -8.44 -9.48
N ASP A 422 -50.85 -7.62 -8.55
CA ASP A 422 -49.54 -7.82 -7.95
C ASP A 422 -49.62 -8.89 -6.87
N SER A 423 -48.81 -9.95 -6.99
CA SER A 423 -48.73 -11.05 -6.04
C SER A 423 -47.35 -11.09 -5.38
N PRO A 424 -47.25 -11.28 -4.05
CA PRO A 424 -45.98 -11.52 -3.38
C PRO A 424 -45.29 -12.75 -3.97
N VAL A 425 -43.97 -12.72 -4.14
CA VAL A 425 -43.18 -13.87 -4.61
C VAL A 425 -42.13 -14.23 -3.57
N GLU A 426 -42.06 -15.50 -3.21
CA GLU A 426 -41.04 -16.01 -2.31
C GLU A 426 -40.36 -17.25 -2.91
N LEU A 427 -39.03 -17.27 -2.86
CA LEU A 427 -38.21 -18.43 -3.17
C LEU A 427 -37.70 -19.06 -1.86
N ARG A 428 -37.79 -20.39 -1.77
CA ARG A 428 -37.10 -21.21 -0.77
C ARG A 428 -36.13 -22.17 -1.43
N ILE A 429 -34.95 -22.33 -0.82
CA ILE A 429 -33.96 -23.34 -1.19
C ILE A 429 -33.57 -24.09 0.08
N ASP A 430 -33.71 -25.41 0.06
CA ASP A 430 -33.45 -26.27 1.22
C ASP A 430 -34.23 -25.80 2.48
N GLY A 431 -35.47 -25.34 2.27
CA GLY A 431 -36.32 -24.77 3.32
C GLY A 431 -35.97 -23.33 3.77
N VAL A 432 -34.85 -22.77 3.32
CA VAL A 432 -34.45 -21.38 3.65
C VAL A 432 -35.13 -20.41 2.69
N ALA A 433 -35.92 -19.48 3.22
CA ALA A 433 -36.56 -18.43 2.46
C ALA A 433 -35.64 -17.25 2.16
N THR A 434 -35.86 -16.59 1.02
CA THR A 434 -35.21 -15.30 0.71
C THR A 434 -35.53 -14.22 1.76
N GLY A 435 -36.74 -14.27 2.33
CA GLY A 435 -37.24 -13.26 3.26
C GLY A 435 -37.34 -11.86 2.65
N GLN A 436 -37.21 -11.70 1.33
CA GLN A 436 -37.41 -10.42 0.64
C GLN A 436 -38.91 -10.16 0.46
N ASN A 437 -39.33 -8.89 0.53
CA ASN A 437 -40.71 -8.48 0.27
C ASN A 437 -40.85 -8.07 -1.20
N LEU A 438 -40.84 -9.06 -2.10
CA LEU A 438 -40.92 -8.86 -3.54
C LEU A 438 -42.30 -9.21 -4.09
N PHE A 439 -42.69 -8.52 -5.16
CA PHE A 439 -43.92 -8.74 -5.90
C PHE A 439 -43.64 -9.07 -7.36
N THR A 440 -44.60 -9.71 -8.01
CA THR A 440 -44.68 -9.82 -9.48
C THR A 440 -46.11 -9.52 -9.92
N THR A 441 -46.31 -9.08 -11.15
CA THR A 441 -47.66 -8.79 -11.67
C THR A 441 -48.13 -9.94 -12.54
N VAL A 442 -49.31 -10.49 -12.22
CA VAL A 442 -50.00 -11.53 -13.01
C VAL A 442 -51.28 -10.95 -13.63
N GLN A 443 -51.56 -11.29 -14.89
CA GLN A 443 -52.77 -10.91 -15.62
C GLN A 443 -53.14 -12.00 -16.64
N ARG A 444 -54.40 -12.44 -16.64
CA ARG A 444 -54.95 -13.45 -17.57
C ARG A 444 -55.04 -12.99 -19.03
#